data_AF-A0A7S4JY31-F1
#
_entry.id   AF-A0A7S4JY31-F1
#
_cell.length_a   1.000
_cell.length_b   1.000
_cell.length_c   1.000
_cell.angle_alpha   90.00
_cell.angle_beta   90.00
_cell.angle_gamma   90.00
#
_symmetry.space_group_name_H-M   'P 1'
#
loop_
_entity.id
_entity.type
_entity.pdbx_description
1 polymer ?
#
loop_
_entity_poly.entity_id
_entity_poly.type
_entity_poly.pdbx_seq_one_letter_code
_entity_poly.pdbx_strand_id
1 'polypeptide(L)'
;NNSLPIRGVWDNAVMSFEKAVEMANVPGVLKDDIILCKDHFKSVEDPPEGLTVDEASAVRFYTMETPFSGAFNSTLRSRDRNLVVPFFPFLQLFLLGLYKLPKANWMDVVGESEERKREKEKERKRERKKERKREKE
;
A
#
# COMPACT_ATOMS: atom_id res chain seq x y z
N ASN A 1 0.38 27.54 -3.43
CA ASN A 1 -0.94 26.88 -3.46
C ASN A 1 -1.27 26.50 -2.02
N ASN A 2 -2.04 27.32 -1.29
CA ASN A 2 -2.15 27.24 0.18
C ASN A 2 -3.53 26.69 0.57
N SER A 3 -3.73 25.36 0.44
CA SER A 3 -4.96 24.73 0.91
C SER A 3 -4.86 24.46 2.42
N LEU A 4 -5.90 24.82 3.17
CA LEU A 4 -5.94 24.62 4.63
C LEU A 4 -5.69 23.14 4.97
N PRO A 5 -5.00 22.82 6.09
CA PRO A 5 -4.77 21.44 6.49
C PRO A 5 -6.09 20.71 6.72
N ILE A 6 -6.10 19.38 6.45
CA ILE A 6 -7.22 18.52 6.82
C ILE A 6 -7.25 18.41 8.35
N ARG A 7 -8.42 18.59 8.95
CA ARG A 7 -8.66 18.54 10.40
C ARG A 7 -9.81 17.58 10.70
N GLY A 8 -9.86 17.06 11.93
CA GLY A 8 -10.98 16.25 12.43
C GLY A 8 -10.93 14.76 12.10
N VAL A 9 -9.84 14.26 11.51
CA VAL A 9 -9.66 12.82 11.23
C VAL A 9 -9.74 12.00 12.51
N TRP A 10 -9.16 12.51 13.60
CA TRP A 10 -9.07 11.82 14.90
C TRP A 10 -10.27 12.06 15.82
N ASP A 11 -11.21 12.92 15.41
CA ASP A 11 -12.38 13.28 16.24
C ASP A 11 -13.46 12.18 16.18
N ASN A 12 -13.34 11.24 15.24
CA ASN A 12 -14.26 10.12 15.08
C ASN A 12 -13.79 8.91 15.89
N ALA A 13 -14.77 8.15 16.41
CA ALA A 13 -14.49 6.84 16.98
C ALA A 13 -13.93 5.91 15.88
N VAL A 14 -12.91 5.12 16.22
CA VAL A 14 -12.37 4.10 15.31
C VAL A 14 -13.49 3.13 14.97
N MET A 15 -13.76 2.96 13.68
CA MET A 15 -14.80 2.06 13.15
C MET A 15 -14.18 0.79 12.59
N SER A 16 -15.00 -0.24 12.34
CA SER A 16 -14.55 -1.41 11.58
C SER A 16 -14.23 -1.03 10.13
N PHE A 17 -13.39 -1.83 9.48
CA PHE A 17 -12.99 -1.62 8.10
C PHE A 17 -14.18 -1.54 7.13
N GLU A 18 -15.14 -2.46 7.24
CA GLU A 18 -16.32 -2.49 6.35
C GLU A 18 -17.13 -1.22 6.52
N LYS A 19 -17.36 -0.79 7.78
CA LYS A 19 -18.14 0.39 8.03
C LYS A 19 -17.46 1.65 7.50
N ALA A 20 -16.14 1.72 7.65
CA ALA A 20 -15.34 2.80 7.11
C ALA A 20 -15.43 2.91 5.58
N VAL A 21 -15.41 1.78 4.86
CA VAL A 21 -15.58 1.75 3.39
C VAL A 21 -17.02 2.09 2.99
N GLU A 22 -18.01 1.59 3.71
CA GLU A 22 -19.43 1.91 3.47
C GLU A 22 -19.70 3.41 3.58
N MET A 23 -19.17 4.08 4.60
CA MET A 23 -19.40 5.51 4.79
C MET A 23 -18.76 6.37 3.70
N ALA A 24 -17.63 5.93 3.14
CA ALA A 24 -17.02 6.59 2.00
C ALA A 24 -17.91 6.54 0.74
N ASN A 25 -18.81 5.56 0.65
CA ASN A 25 -19.86 5.44 -0.37
C ASN A 25 -19.36 5.65 -1.80
N VAL A 26 -18.24 4.98 -2.15
CA VAL A 26 -17.63 5.11 -3.48
C VAL A 26 -18.37 4.23 -4.49
N PRO A 27 -18.92 4.81 -5.59
CA PRO A 27 -19.57 4.02 -6.63
C PRO A 27 -18.63 3.00 -7.27
N GLY A 28 -19.13 1.79 -7.52
CA GLY A 28 -18.38 0.71 -8.17
C GLY A 28 -17.48 -0.09 -7.23
N VAL A 29 -17.41 0.25 -5.94
CA VAL A 29 -16.82 -0.65 -4.93
C VAL A 29 -17.77 -1.82 -4.68
N LEU A 30 -17.29 -3.04 -4.88
CA LEU A 30 -18.09 -4.24 -4.70
C LEU A 30 -18.00 -4.72 -3.24
N LYS A 31 -19.12 -5.24 -2.71
CA LYS A 31 -19.14 -5.84 -1.37
C LYS A 31 -18.19 -7.02 -1.25
N ASP A 32 -18.05 -7.80 -2.33
CA ASP A 32 -17.15 -8.95 -2.37
C ASP A 32 -15.67 -8.54 -2.20
N ASP A 33 -15.27 -7.37 -2.70
CA ASP A 33 -13.90 -6.84 -2.50
C ASP A 33 -13.63 -6.55 -1.02
N ILE A 34 -14.63 -6.00 -0.31
CA ILE A 34 -14.56 -5.69 1.13
C ILE A 34 -14.45 -6.99 1.92
N ILE A 35 -15.29 -7.98 1.61
CA ILE A 35 -15.30 -9.30 2.28
C ILE A 35 -13.97 -10.01 2.04
N LEU A 36 -13.55 -10.11 0.78
CA LEU A 36 -12.29 -10.75 0.39
C LEU A 36 -11.09 -10.11 1.12
N CYS A 37 -11.08 -8.79 1.24
CA CYS A 37 -10.01 -8.09 1.92
C CYS A 37 -9.99 -8.35 3.43
N LYS A 38 -11.15 -8.44 4.08
CA LYS A 38 -11.22 -8.71 5.51
C LYS A 38 -10.93 -10.18 5.84
N ASP A 39 -11.52 -11.10 5.08
CA ASP A 39 -11.35 -12.53 5.30
C ASP A 39 -9.90 -12.97 5.13
N HIS A 40 -9.13 -12.28 4.27
CA HIS A 40 -7.69 -12.51 4.13
C HIS A 40 -6.92 -12.42 5.45
N PHE A 41 -7.35 -11.57 6.39
CA PHE A 41 -6.68 -11.35 7.66
C PHE A 41 -7.37 -12.02 8.86
N LYS A 42 -8.59 -12.57 8.70
CA LYS A 42 -9.29 -13.28 9.78
C LYS A 42 -8.62 -14.62 10.15
N SER A 43 -7.94 -15.26 9.21
CA SER A 43 -7.23 -16.52 9.42
C SER A 43 -5.77 -16.35 9.86
N VAL A 44 -5.31 -15.11 10.00
CA VAL A 44 -3.95 -14.80 10.39
C VAL A 44 -3.93 -14.64 11.91
N GLU A 45 -3.34 -15.59 12.63
CA GLU A 45 -3.27 -15.58 14.10
C GLU A 45 -2.50 -14.36 14.65
N ASP A 46 -1.61 -13.78 13.85
CA ASP A 46 -0.87 -12.55 14.17
C ASP A 46 -0.75 -11.69 12.90
N PRO A 47 -1.63 -10.69 12.70
CA PRO A 47 -1.50 -9.79 11.57
C PRO A 47 -0.12 -9.13 11.61
N PRO A 48 0.51 -8.86 10.44
CA PRO A 48 1.88 -8.38 10.40
C PRO A 48 2.13 -7.24 11.40
N GLU A 49 3.17 -7.35 12.22
CA GLU A 49 3.71 -6.23 13.02
C GLU A 49 2.70 -5.57 14.01
N GLY A 50 1.75 -6.34 14.56
CA GLY A 50 0.79 -5.83 15.55
C GLY A 50 -0.31 -4.94 14.98
N LEU A 51 -0.55 -5.03 13.67
CA LEU A 51 -1.73 -4.45 13.04
C LEU A 51 -3.00 -5.15 13.56
N THR A 52 -4.11 -4.42 13.66
CA THR A 52 -5.42 -5.06 13.78
C THR A 52 -5.87 -5.58 12.42
N VAL A 53 -6.84 -6.50 12.41
CA VAL A 53 -7.48 -6.96 11.16
C VAL A 53 -8.01 -5.78 10.35
N ASP A 54 -8.66 -4.80 10.99
CA ASP A 54 -9.23 -3.65 10.29
C ASP A 54 -8.16 -2.71 9.71
N GLU A 55 -7.04 -2.49 10.41
CA GLU A 55 -5.90 -1.71 9.92
C GLU A 55 -5.23 -2.40 8.73
N ALA A 56 -4.98 -3.71 8.84
CA ALA A 56 -4.37 -4.49 7.77
C ALA A 56 -5.27 -4.54 6.53
N SER A 57 -6.58 -4.72 6.72
CA SER A 57 -7.58 -4.65 5.65
C SER A 57 -7.62 -3.28 4.98
N ALA A 58 -7.53 -2.17 5.74
CA ALA A 58 -7.51 -0.83 5.15
C ALA A 58 -6.28 -0.60 4.26
N VAL A 59 -5.08 -1.02 4.71
CA VAL A 59 -3.84 -0.93 3.92
C VAL A 59 -3.94 -1.78 2.65
N ARG A 60 -4.36 -3.04 2.77
CA ARG A 60 -4.51 -3.94 1.63
C ARG A 60 -5.55 -3.41 0.64
N PHE A 61 -6.70 -2.95 1.12
CA PHE A 61 -7.79 -2.46 0.28
C PHE A 61 -7.39 -1.23 -0.52
N TYR A 62 -6.60 -0.32 0.07
CA TYR A 62 -6.04 0.83 -0.65
C TYR A 62 -5.15 0.42 -1.83
N THR A 63 -4.49 -0.74 -1.76
CA THR A 63 -3.62 -1.26 -2.83
C THR A 63 -4.33 -2.14 -3.84
N MET A 64 -5.56 -2.56 -3.58
CA MET A 64 -6.35 -3.35 -4.52
C MET A 64 -6.77 -2.49 -5.72
N GLU A 65 -6.90 -3.12 -6.89
CA GLU A 65 -7.43 -2.50 -8.10
C GLU A 65 -8.95 -2.31 -7.98
N THR A 66 -9.37 -1.33 -7.18
CA THR A 66 -10.77 -0.92 -7.02
C THR A 66 -10.94 0.57 -7.29
N PRO A 67 -12.16 1.06 -7.58
CA PRO A 67 -12.42 2.50 -7.71
C PRO A 67 -12.09 3.31 -6.44
N PHE A 68 -11.97 2.65 -5.29
CA PHE A 68 -11.79 3.28 -4.00
C PHE A 68 -10.53 4.14 -3.92
N SER A 69 -9.38 3.60 -4.31
CA SER A 69 -8.09 4.28 -4.16
C SER A 69 -8.03 5.56 -4.98
N GLY A 70 -8.61 5.57 -6.18
CA GLY A 70 -8.76 6.76 -7.03
C GLY A 70 -9.66 7.83 -6.40
N ALA A 71 -10.85 7.44 -5.92
CA ALA A 71 -11.78 8.34 -5.25
C ALA A 71 -11.16 8.96 -3.98
N PHE A 72 -10.57 8.12 -3.12
CA PHE A 72 -9.90 8.54 -1.89
C PHE A 72 -8.76 9.53 -2.14
N ASN A 73 -7.91 9.21 -3.12
CA ASN A 73 -6.79 10.08 -3.50
C ASN A 73 -7.24 11.41 -4.10
N SER A 74 -8.36 11.42 -4.84
CA SER A 74 -8.94 12.63 -5.39
C SER A 74 -9.50 13.55 -4.29
N THR A 75 -10.25 13.00 -3.34
CA THR A 75 -10.85 13.79 -2.25
C THR A 75 -9.79 14.38 -1.32
N LEU A 76 -8.72 13.65 -1.01
CA LEU A 76 -7.57 14.17 -0.25
C LEU A 76 -6.89 15.37 -0.91
N ARG A 77 -6.86 15.40 -2.25
CA ARG A 77 -6.25 16.50 -3.02
C ARG A 77 -7.21 17.65 -3.32
N SER A 78 -8.52 17.44 -3.14
CA SER A 78 -9.53 18.46 -3.37
C SER A 78 -9.32 19.66 -2.44
N ARG A 79 -9.54 20.87 -2.95
CA ARG A 79 -9.57 22.09 -2.10
C ARG A 79 -10.77 22.10 -1.16
N ASP A 80 -11.87 21.45 -1.54
CA ASP A 80 -13.03 21.31 -0.68
C ASP A 80 -12.77 20.22 0.37
N ARG A 81 -12.58 20.66 1.62
CA ARG A 81 -12.26 19.78 2.75
C ARG A 81 -13.46 19.00 3.26
N ASN A 82 -14.68 19.33 2.84
CA ASN A 82 -15.85 18.57 3.23
C ASN A 82 -15.93 17.23 2.47
N LEU A 83 -15.34 17.15 1.27
CA LEU A 83 -15.37 15.93 0.45
C LEU A 83 -14.59 14.76 1.06
N VAL A 84 -13.62 15.02 1.94
CA VAL A 84 -12.84 13.97 2.61
C VAL A 84 -13.50 13.48 3.90
N VAL A 85 -14.47 14.21 4.46
CA VAL A 85 -15.12 13.85 5.74
C VAL A 85 -15.70 12.43 5.73
N PRO A 86 -16.39 11.95 4.68
CA PRO A 86 -16.89 10.57 4.63
C PRO A 86 -15.79 9.50 4.67
N PHE A 87 -14.56 9.87 4.28
CA PHE A 87 -13.39 8.98 4.29
C PHE A 87 -12.62 9.02 5.62
N PHE A 88 -13.00 9.86 6.59
CA PHE A 88 -12.22 10.01 7.83
C PHE A 88 -12.00 8.69 8.58
N PRO A 89 -13.00 7.81 8.78
CA PRO A 89 -12.73 6.54 9.47
C PRO A 89 -11.84 5.60 8.67
N PHE A 90 -11.92 5.61 7.35
CA PHE A 90 -10.99 4.86 6.52
C PHE A 90 -9.57 5.42 6.62
N LEU A 91 -9.43 6.74 6.53
CA LEU A 91 -8.14 7.44 6.66
C LEU A 91 -7.51 7.18 8.03
N GLN A 92 -8.30 7.13 9.09
CA GLN A 92 -7.83 6.80 10.44
C GLN A 92 -7.25 5.37 10.50
N LEU A 93 -7.99 4.35 10.03
CA LEU A 93 -7.49 2.97 9.97
C LEU A 93 -6.24 2.86 9.10
N PHE A 94 -6.25 3.50 7.94
CA PHE A 94 -5.14 3.48 6.99
C PHE A 94 -3.87 4.11 7.60
N LEU A 95 -3.98 5.29 8.23
CA LEU A 95 -2.85 5.94 8.88
C LEU A 95 -2.34 5.12 10.06
N LEU A 96 -3.23 4.60 10.92
CA LEU A 96 -2.84 3.75 12.05
C LEU A 96 -2.07 2.51 11.58
N GLY A 97 -2.55 1.83 10.53
CA GLY A 97 -1.84 0.72 9.91
C GLY A 97 -0.47 1.13 9.38
N LEU A 98 -0.39 2.22 8.59
CA LEU A 98 0.88 2.71 8.06
C LEU A 98 1.89 3.10 9.15
N TYR A 99 1.45 3.65 10.27
CA TYR A 99 2.33 4.04 11.38
C TYR A 99 2.98 2.84 12.08
N LYS A 100 2.34 1.67 12.04
CA LYS A 100 2.87 0.44 12.63
C LYS A 100 3.83 -0.31 11.71
N LEU A 101 3.75 -0.08 10.40
CA LEU A 101 4.62 -0.75 9.44
C LEU A 101 6.09 -0.29 9.58
N PRO A 102 7.05 -1.19 9.31
CA PRO A 102 8.46 -0.82 9.30
C PRO A 102 8.71 0.25 8.25
N LYS A 103 9.50 1.26 8.61
CA LYS A 103 9.89 2.31 7.67
C LYS A 103 10.75 1.69 6.58
N ALA A 104 10.27 1.72 5.34
CA ALA A 104 11.09 1.35 4.20
C ALA A 104 12.29 2.30 4.12
N ASN A 105 13.50 1.75 4.29
CA ASN A 105 14.71 2.49 3.99
C ASN A 105 14.83 2.57 2.46
N TRP A 106 14.57 3.75 1.91
CA TRP A 106 14.59 4.00 0.47
C TRP A 106 15.97 3.68 -0.17
N MET A 107 17.03 3.61 0.64
CA MET A 107 18.35 3.18 0.17
C MET A 107 18.42 1.70 -0.21
N ASP A 108 17.57 0.83 0.37
CA ASP A 108 17.56 -0.61 0.05
C ASP A 108 16.80 -0.93 -1.24
N VAL A 109 15.93 -0.02 -1.70
CA VAL A 109 15.10 -0.19 -2.91
C VAL A 109 15.84 0.28 -4.18
N VAL A 110 16.87 1.13 -4.04
CA VAL A 110 17.63 1.70 -5.16
C VAL A 110 18.91 0.90 -5.47
N GLY A 111 19.25 -0.12 -4.68
CA GLY A 111 20.32 -1.05 -5.00
C GLY A 111 19.89 -2.07 -6.05
N GLU A 112 20.62 -2.19 -7.16
CA GLU A 112 20.49 -3.36 -8.05
C GLU A 112 20.44 -4.63 -7.20
N SER A 113 19.38 -5.43 -7.36
CA SER A 113 19.21 -6.65 -6.57
C SER A 113 20.49 -7.49 -6.66
N GLU A 114 20.94 -8.03 -5.52
CA GLU A 114 22.08 -8.96 -5.42
C GLU A 114 22.04 -10.02 -6.54
N GLU A 115 20.85 -10.48 -6.88
CA GLU A 115 20.59 -11.44 -7.94
C GLU A 115 20.95 -10.92 -9.34
N ARG A 116 20.55 -9.68 -9.68
CA ARG A 116 20.95 -9.02 -10.93
C ARG A 116 22.45 -8.75 -10.99
N LYS A 117 23.09 -8.41 -9.86
CA LYS A 117 24.57 -8.28 -9.80
C LYS A 117 25.26 -9.62 -10.08
N ARG A 118 24.79 -10.70 -9.46
CA ARG A 118 25.31 -12.06 -9.67
C ARG A 118 25.12 -12.54 -11.12
N GLU A 119 24.00 -12.17 -11.74
CA GLU A 119 23.71 -12.54 -13.12
C GLU A 119 24.62 -11.81 -14.12
N LYS A 120 24.79 -10.49 -13.98
CA LYS A 120 25.77 -9.69 -14.75
C LYS A 120 27.20 -10.19 -14.58
N GLU A 121 27.60 -10.54 -13.35
CA GLU A 121 28.92 -11.13 -13.05
C GLU A 121 29.12 -12.47 -13.77
N LYS A 122 28.10 -13.35 -13.76
CA LYS A 122 28.12 -14.64 -14.47
C LYS A 122 28.23 -14.44 -15.97
N GLU A 123 27.51 -13.48 -16.53
CA GLU A 123 27.52 -13.16 -17.95
C GLU A 123 28.90 -12.64 -18.41
N ARG A 124 29.48 -11.66 -17.69
CA ARG A 124 30.85 -11.18 -17.94
C ARG A 124 31.89 -12.30 -17.91
N LYS A 125 31.75 -13.26 -17.00
CA LYS A 125 32.65 -14.42 -16.93
C LYS A 125 32.48 -15.36 -18.12
N ARG A 126 31.26 -15.53 -18.64
CA ARG A 126 30.99 -16.33 -19.84
C ARG A 126 31.58 -15.68 -21.09
N GLU A 127 31.42 -14.38 -21.24
CA GLU A 127 31.99 -13.62 -22.36
C GLU A 127 33.51 -13.68 -22.38
N ARG A 128 34.17 -13.42 -21.24
CA ARG A 128 35.64 -13.55 -21.12
C ARG A 128 36.14 -14.95 -21.45
N LYS A 129 35.38 -15.99 -21.11
CA LYS A 129 35.70 -17.38 -21.48
C LYS A 129 35.55 -17.63 -22.98
N LYS A 130 34.53 -17.05 -23.62
CA LYS A 130 34.34 -17.15 -25.08
C LYS A 130 35.45 -16.42 -25.83
N GLU A 131 35.83 -15.23 -25.38
CA GLU A 131 36.89 -14.41 -25.97
C GLU A 131 38.25 -15.12 -25.90
N ARG A 132 38.64 -15.60 -24.72
CA ARG A 132 39.88 -16.40 -24.54
C ARG A 132 39.93 -17.70 -25.34
N LYS A 133 38.78 -18.24 -25.72
CA LYS A 133 38.70 -19.45 -26.55
C LYS A 133 38.90 -19.10 -28.03
N ARG A 134 38.38 -17.96 -28.48
CA ARG A 134 38.59 -17.42 -29.83
C ARG A 134 40.02 -16.97 -30.09
N GLU A 135 40.72 -16.48 -29.07
CA GLU A 135 42.14 -16.08 -29.19
C GLU A 135 43.12 -17.27 -29.23
N LYS A 136 42.63 -18.50 -28.99
CA LYS A 136 43.43 -19.74 -28.97
C LYS A 136 43.17 -20.67 -30.16
N GLU A 137 42.29 -20.27 -31.07
CA GLU A 137 42.00 -20.92 -32.36
C GLU A 137 42.67 -20.11 -33.48
#